data_AF-A0A1F7H3M3-F1
#
_entry.id   AF-A0A1F7H3M3-F1
#
_cell.length_a   1.000
_cell.length_b   1.000
_cell.length_c   1.000
_cell.angle_alpha   90.00
_cell.angle_beta   90.00
_cell.angle_gamma   90.00
#
_symmetry.space_group_name_H-M   'P 1'
#
loop_
_entity.id
_entity.type
_entity.pdbx_description
1 polymer ?
#
loop_
_entity_poly.entity_id
_entity_poly.type
_entity_poly.pdbx_seq_one_letter_code
_entity_poly.pdbx_strand_id
1 'polypeptide(L)'
;MALLNYPILMAADILVYKAGLVPVGIDQEPHLEVAREIARKMNQLYATDFPEPKRFATKGEYIPSLKGEGKMSKSVEGSYINLTDSLDEIKKKVRSVPTATQAGGEMNEGVKTLYKFAELYIPNEVEKYKKEFNDGTLQFVKLKDSIAESIYKDLQPFQTRRKKIESDQSYVDRVIKEGAEKARTIASQTVKEVREKMGLL
;
A
#
# COMPACT_ATOMS: atom_id res chain seq x y z
N MET A 1 -7.53 21.69 -15.98
CA MET A 1 -6.53 21.01 -16.85
C MET A 1 -5.54 20.15 -16.08
N ALA A 2 -5.12 20.50 -14.85
CA ALA A 2 -4.15 19.69 -14.07
C ALA A 2 -4.58 18.22 -13.87
N LEU A 3 -5.87 17.95 -13.58
CA LEU A 3 -6.39 16.59 -13.43
C LEU A 3 -6.43 15.79 -14.75
N LEU A 4 -6.56 16.45 -15.91
CA LEU A 4 -6.53 15.73 -17.19
C LEU A 4 -5.10 15.32 -17.56
N ASN A 5 -4.12 16.15 -17.20
CA ASN A 5 -2.72 15.98 -17.62
C ASN A 5 -1.86 15.23 -16.59
N TYR A 6 -2.38 14.88 -15.41
CA TYR A 6 -1.57 14.20 -14.40
C TYR A 6 -0.95 12.87 -14.87
N PRO A 7 -1.54 12.06 -15.78
CA PRO A 7 -0.87 10.85 -16.26
C PRO A 7 0.39 11.17 -17.08
N ILE A 8 0.43 12.35 -17.72
CA ILE A 8 1.63 12.84 -18.43
C ILE A 8 2.71 13.21 -17.42
N LEU A 9 2.33 13.87 -16.31
CA LEU A 9 3.27 14.16 -15.22
C LEU A 9 3.81 12.87 -14.58
N MET A 10 2.94 11.89 -14.33
CA MET A 10 3.34 10.57 -13.83
C MET A 10 4.29 9.85 -14.80
N ALA A 11 4.03 9.93 -16.10
CA ALA A 11 4.95 9.39 -17.12
C ALA A 11 6.31 10.08 -17.06
N ALA A 12 6.36 11.40 -16.89
CA ALA A 12 7.61 12.12 -16.69
C ALA A 12 8.34 11.64 -15.43
N ASP A 13 7.63 11.46 -14.31
CA ASP A 13 8.19 10.94 -13.05
C ASP A 13 8.77 9.53 -13.21
N ILE A 14 8.21 8.68 -14.09
CA ILE A 14 8.72 7.33 -14.35
C ILE A 14 9.93 7.36 -15.29
N LEU A 15 9.80 8.06 -16.42
CA LEU A 15 10.76 8.03 -17.51
C LEU A 15 12.02 8.84 -17.21
N VAL A 16 11.92 9.91 -16.39
CA VAL A 16 13.08 10.72 -16.01
C VAL A 16 14.14 9.90 -15.24
N TYR A 17 13.73 8.82 -14.58
CA TYR A 17 14.62 7.86 -13.93
C TYR A 17 14.86 6.59 -14.75
N LYS A 18 14.37 6.54 -16.00
CA LYS A 18 14.41 5.34 -16.87
C LYS A 18 13.95 4.08 -16.12
N ALA A 19 12.85 4.17 -15.38
CA ALA A 19 12.37 3.06 -14.57
C ALA A 19 11.72 1.96 -15.45
N GLY A 20 12.27 0.74 -15.40
CA GLY A 20 11.73 -0.41 -16.14
C GLY A 20 10.64 -1.20 -15.39
N LEU A 21 10.55 -1.05 -14.07
CA LEU A 21 9.59 -1.73 -13.21
C LEU A 21 8.95 -0.71 -12.26
N VAL A 22 7.62 -0.67 -12.22
CA VAL A 22 6.88 0.28 -11.37
C VAL A 22 5.84 -0.47 -10.54
N PRO A 23 5.96 -0.49 -9.19
CA PRO A 23 4.98 -1.13 -8.33
C PRO A 23 3.69 -0.32 -8.28
N VAL A 24 2.64 -0.83 -8.91
CA VAL A 24 1.32 -0.20 -8.91
C VAL A 24 0.20 -1.23 -8.80
N GLY A 25 -0.95 -0.78 -8.28
CA GLY A 25 -2.20 -1.54 -8.31
C GLY A 25 -2.70 -1.75 -9.73
N ILE A 26 -3.57 -2.74 -9.94
CA ILE A 26 -4.15 -3.04 -11.25
C ILE A 26 -4.96 -1.87 -11.83
N ASP A 27 -5.56 -1.08 -10.95
CA ASP A 27 -6.31 0.13 -11.25
C ASP A 27 -5.45 1.26 -11.85
N GLN A 28 -4.14 1.18 -11.69
CA GLN A 28 -3.19 2.18 -12.21
C GLN A 28 -2.55 1.77 -13.54
N GLU A 29 -2.84 0.57 -14.07
CA GLU A 29 -2.33 0.10 -15.36
C GLU A 29 -2.62 1.09 -16.51
N PRO A 30 -3.79 1.76 -16.60
CA PRO A 30 -4.03 2.74 -17.65
C PRO A 30 -3.03 3.91 -17.64
N HIS A 31 -2.58 4.36 -16.46
CA HIS A 31 -1.56 5.43 -16.37
C HIS A 31 -0.19 4.92 -16.81
N LEU A 32 0.11 3.66 -16.51
CA LEU A 32 1.36 3.03 -16.95
C LEU A 32 1.40 2.87 -18.47
N GLU A 33 0.25 2.62 -19.11
CA GLU A 33 0.16 2.57 -20.57
C GLU A 33 0.43 3.93 -21.22
N VAL A 34 -0.03 5.03 -20.60
CA VAL A 34 0.34 6.39 -21.04
C VAL A 34 1.85 6.59 -21.00
N ALA A 35 2.52 6.10 -19.95
CA ALA A 35 3.98 6.19 -19.84
C ALA A 35 4.69 5.36 -20.93
N ARG A 36 4.21 4.16 -21.26
CA ARG A 36 4.75 3.34 -22.36
C ARG A 36 4.57 4.02 -23.71
N GLU A 37 3.39 4.58 -23.96
CA GLU A 37 3.10 5.27 -25.21
C GLU A 37 4.00 6.51 -25.39
N ILE A 38 4.23 7.27 -24.33
CA ILE A 38 5.17 8.40 -24.34
C ILE A 38 6.60 7.89 -24.58
N ALA A 39 7.04 6.81 -23.91
CA ALA A 39 8.36 6.24 -24.12
C ALA A 39 8.58 5.82 -25.59
N ARG A 40 7.64 5.08 -26.17
CA ARG A 40 7.67 4.65 -27.58
C ARG A 40 7.76 5.84 -28.53
N LYS A 41 6.93 6.87 -28.33
CA LYS A 41 6.93 8.08 -29.17
C LYS A 41 8.24 8.86 -29.07
N MET A 42 8.76 9.05 -27.85
CA MET A 42 10.03 9.74 -27.65
C MET A 42 11.18 8.97 -28.32
N ASN A 43 11.19 7.65 -28.18
CA ASN A 43 12.21 6.80 -28.80
C ASN A 43 12.12 6.85 -30.34
N GLN A 44 10.90 6.87 -30.90
CA GLN A 44 10.68 6.95 -32.34
C GLN A 44 11.03 8.32 -32.93
N LEU A 45 10.62 9.41 -32.27
CA LEU A 45 10.75 10.78 -32.80
C LEU A 45 12.14 11.38 -32.58
N TYR A 46 12.77 11.07 -31.45
CA TYR A 46 13.99 11.73 -31.00
C TYR A 46 15.13 10.75 -30.72
N ALA A 47 14.96 9.45 -31.03
CA ALA A 47 15.96 8.42 -30.73
C ALA A 47 16.37 8.38 -29.25
N THR A 48 15.45 8.70 -28.33
CA THR A 48 15.65 8.42 -26.89
C THR A 48 15.73 6.91 -26.64
N ASP A 49 16.16 6.53 -25.45
CA ASP A 49 16.36 5.13 -25.03
C ASP A 49 15.50 4.78 -23.81
N PHE A 50 14.31 5.38 -23.71
CA PHE A 50 13.42 5.13 -22.58
C PHE A 50 12.96 3.67 -22.55
N PRO A 51 13.03 2.99 -21.40
CA PRO A 51 12.40 1.69 -21.26
C PRO A 51 10.87 1.84 -21.27
N GLU A 52 10.18 0.81 -21.75
CA GLU A 52 8.74 0.69 -21.55
C GLU A 52 8.48 0.13 -20.15
N PRO A 53 7.95 0.93 -19.21
CA PRO A 53 7.81 0.52 -17.81
C PRO A 53 6.79 -0.61 -17.67
N LYS A 54 7.17 -1.68 -16.96
CA LYS A 54 6.30 -2.82 -16.68
C LYS A 54 5.75 -2.74 -15.26
N ARG A 55 4.49 -3.16 -15.09
CA ARG A 55 3.88 -3.25 -13.76
C ARG A 55 4.62 -4.29 -12.94
N PHE A 56 5.07 -3.90 -11.76
CA PHE A 56 5.62 -4.80 -10.76
C PHE A 56 4.52 -5.19 -9.77
N ALA A 57 3.81 -6.28 -10.09
CA ALA A 57 2.70 -6.75 -9.27
C ALA A 57 3.20 -7.43 -7.99
N THR A 58 2.70 -6.98 -6.84
CA THR A 58 2.90 -7.62 -5.54
C THR A 58 1.69 -8.47 -5.15
N LYS A 59 1.89 -9.50 -4.32
CA LYS A 59 0.79 -10.30 -3.77
C LYS A 59 -0.01 -9.46 -2.76
N GLY A 60 -1.33 -9.58 -2.79
CA GLY A 60 -2.24 -8.84 -1.91
C GLY A 60 -2.65 -7.50 -2.53
N GLU A 61 -3.79 -7.51 -3.23
CA GLU A 61 -4.29 -6.33 -3.96
C GLU A 61 -4.83 -5.24 -3.02
N TYR A 62 -5.37 -5.62 -1.86
CA TYR A 62 -5.84 -4.72 -0.82
C TYR A 62 -6.03 -5.45 0.52
N ILE A 63 -6.14 -4.66 1.60
CA ILE A 63 -6.55 -5.15 2.92
C ILE A 63 -8.06 -4.93 3.09
N PRO A 64 -8.84 -5.96 3.50
CA PRO A 64 -10.28 -5.83 3.65
C PRO A 64 -10.67 -4.82 4.73
N SER A 65 -11.78 -4.12 4.49
CA SER A 65 -12.38 -3.18 5.43
C SER A 65 -12.83 -3.85 6.72
N LEU A 66 -12.58 -3.24 7.87
CA LEU A 66 -13.13 -3.70 9.16
C LEU A 66 -14.67 -3.67 9.22
N LYS A 67 -15.35 -3.01 8.28
CA LYS A 67 -16.82 -3.08 8.17
C LYS A 67 -17.32 -4.38 7.53
N GLY A 68 -16.43 -5.24 7.03
CA GLY A 68 -16.77 -6.46 6.32
C GLY A 68 -16.92 -6.29 4.81
N GLU A 69 -17.13 -5.08 4.31
CA GLU A 69 -17.33 -4.80 2.88
C GLU A 69 -16.27 -3.84 2.32
N GLY A 70 -15.72 -4.19 1.15
CA GLY A 70 -14.75 -3.38 0.42
C GLY A 70 -13.33 -3.38 1.02
N LYS A 71 -12.57 -2.33 0.72
CA LYS A 71 -11.17 -2.15 1.15
C LYS A 71 -11.05 -1.13 2.29
N MET A 72 -10.00 -1.26 3.10
CA MET A 72 -9.65 -0.22 4.07
C MET A 72 -9.48 1.13 3.36
N SER A 73 -10.10 2.18 3.90
CA SER A 73 -9.99 3.53 3.37
C SER A 73 -10.12 4.57 4.46
N LYS A 74 -9.21 5.54 4.50
CA LYS A 74 -9.28 6.68 5.43
C LYS A 74 -10.58 7.47 5.28
N SER A 75 -11.16 7.49 4.08
CA SER A 75 -12.44 8.18 3.79
C SER A 75 -13.66 7.44 4.35
N VAL A 76 -13.52 6.17 4.74
CA VAL A 76 -14.59 5.38 5.35
C VAL A 76 -14.24 5.17 6.81
N GLU A 77 -14.78 6.02 7.68
CA GLU A 77 -14.54 5.97 9.12
C GLU A 77 -14.84 4.57 9.67
N GLY A 78 -13.94 4.06 10.53
CA GLY A 78 -14.05 2.74 11.14
C GLY A 78 -13.67 1.57 10.21
N SER A 79 -13.34 1.81 8.94
CA SER A 79 -12.91 0.73 8.03
C SER A 79 -11.45 0.31 8.21
N TYR A 80 -10.63 1.11 8.90
CA TYR A 80 -9.16 1.01 8.86
C TYR A 80 -8.51 1.09 10.24
N ILE A 81 -7.29 0.59 10.32
CA ILE A 81 -6.38 0.70 11.47
C ILE A 81 -5.23 1.63 11.05
N ASN A 82 -4.88 2.63 11.86
CA ASN A 82 -3.70 3.45 11.61
C ASN A 82 -2.45 2.73 12.11
N LEU A 83 -1.32 2.98 11.44
CA LEU A 83 0.00 2.51 11.90
C LEU A 83 0.39 3.05 13.29
N THR A 84 -0.31 4.07 13.75
CA THR A 84 -0.04 4.81 14.98
C THR A 84 -1.07 4.53 16.07
N ASP A 85 -2.08 3.70 15.80
CA ASP A 85 -3.10 3.37 16.78
C ASP A 85 -2.46 2.64 17.99
N SER A 86 -2.94 2.97 19.17
CA SER A 86 -2.67 2.24 20.41
C SER A 86 -3.34 0.87 20.41
N LEU A 87 -2.89 -0.03 21.29
CA LEU A 87 -3.52 -1.34 21.45
C LEU A 87 -5.03 -1.23 21.73
N ASP A 88 -5.44 -0.26 22.55
CA ASP A 88 -6.85 -0.07 22.90
C ASP A 88 -7.68 0.40 21.71
N GLU A 89 -7.13 1.30 20.87
CA GLU A 89 -7.78 1.73 19.63
C GLU A 89 -7.91 0.58 18.63
N ILE A 90 -6.84 -0.23 18.47
CA ILE A 90 -6.86 -1.41 17.62
C ILE A 90 -7.91 -2.41 18.14
N LYS A 91 -7.91 -2.72 19.44
CA LYS A 91 -8.91 -3.60 20.07
C LYS A 91 -10.32 -3.08 19.82
N LYS A 92 -10.58 -1.79 20.05
CA LYS A 92 -11.90 -1.18 19.80
C LYS A 92 -12.34 -1.34 18.33
N LYS A 93 -11.44 -1.08 17.38
CA LYS A 93 -11.72 -1.17 15.94
C LYS A 93 -11.95 -2.61 15.49
N VAL A 94 -11.08 -3.55 15.85
CA VAL A 94 -11.24 -4.97 15.51
C VAL A 94 -12.48 -5.57 16.18
N ARG A 95 -12.82 -5.13 17.40
CA ARG A 95 -14.05 -5.53 18.09
C ARG A 95 -15.32 -5.10 17.35
N SER A 96 -15.31 -3.96 16.67
CA SER A 96 -16.46 -3.48 15.88
C SER A 96 -16.73 -4.24 14.58
N VAL A 97 -15.83 -5.14 14.15
CA VAL A 97 -16.06 -5.95 12.94
C VAL A 97 -17.33 -6.79 13.11
N PRO A 98 -18.30 -6.74 12.18
CA PRO A 98 -19.51 -7.55 12.29
C PRO A 98 -19.21 -9.05 12.40
N THR A 99 -19.93 -9.75 13.29
CA THR A 99 -19.81 -11.21 13.46
C THR A 99 -21.14 -11.89 13.18
N ALA A 100 -21.13 -13.20 12.93
CA ALA A 100 -22.36 -13.97 12.80
C ALA A 100 -23.12 -14.01 14.14
N THR A 101 -24.45 -14.10 14.07
CA THR A 101 -25.32 -14.23 15.25
C THR A 101 -25.11 -15.56 15.98
N GLN A 102 -24.61 -16.60 15.30
CA GLN A 102 -24.30 -17.91 15.86
C GLN A 102 -23.00 -18.49 15.25
N ALA A 103 -22.16 -19.11 16.08
CA ALA A 103 -21.01 -19.89 15.63
C ALA A 103 -21.47 -21.23 15.00
N GLY A 104 -20.80 -21.70 13.95
CA GLY A 104 -21.16 -22.92 13.22
C GLY A 104 -22.14 -22.71 12.06
N GLY A 105 -22.60 -21.47 11.82
CA GLY A 105 -23.41 -21.08 10.67
C GLY A 105 -22.59 -20.60 9.47
N GLU A 106 -23.26 -20.05 8.46
CA GLU A 106 -22.58 -19.42 7.32
C GLU A 106 -21.74 -18.21 7.77
N MET A 107 -20.50 -18.12 7.31
CA MET A 107 -19.64 -16.96 7.58
C MET A 107 -20.17 -15.74 6.82
N ASN A 108 -20.63 -14.72 7.55
CA ASN A 108 -20.88 -13.41 6.95
C ASN A 108 -19.56 -12.72 6.54
N GLU A 109 -19.66 -11.64 5.78
CA GLU A 109 -18.49 -10.92 5.25
C GLU A 109 -17.56 -10.37 6.35
N GLY A 110 -18.09 -10.02 7.51
CA GLY A 110 -17.30 -9.61 8.67
C GLY A 110 -16.49 -10.77 9.27
N VAL A 111 -17.06 -11.97 9.37
CA VAL A 111 -16.33 -13.18 9.81
C VAL A 111 -15.24 -13.55 8.79
N LYS A 112 -15.54 -13.50 7.49
CA LYS A 112 -14.54 -13.71 6.43
C LYS A 112 -13.39 -12.70 6.54
N THR A 113 -13.72 -11.45 6.86
CA THR A 113 -12.72 -10.40 7.12
C THR A 113 -11.83 -10.76 8.30
N LEU A 114 -12.39 -11.19 9.43
CA LEU A 114 -11.60 -11.61 10.60
C LEU A 114 -10.66 -12.77 10.26
N TYR A 115 -11.08 -13.74 9.46
CA TYR A 115 -10.19 -14.83 9.03
C TYR A 115 -9.07 -14.36 8.11
N LYS A 116 -9.33 -13.42 7.19
CA LYS A 116 -8.25 -12.78 6.40
C LYS A 116 -7.24 -12.08 7.30
N PHE A 117 -7.70 -11.38 8.36
CA PHE A 117 -6.79 -10.80 9.35
C PHE A 117 -6.04 -11.87 10.14
N ALA A 118 -6.71 -12.97 10.51
CA ALA A 118 -6.06 -14.06 11.22
C ALA A 118 -4.97 -14.72 10.37
N GLU A 119 -5.21 -14.93 9.07
CA GLU A 119 -4.21 -15.45 8.12
C GLU A 119 -3.00 -14.53 7.99
N LEU A 120 -3.19 -13.21 8.08
CA LEU A 120 -2.10 -12.25 8.00
C LEU A 120 -1.29 -12.16 9.30
N TYR A 121 -1.95 -12.14 10.45
CA TYR A 121 -1.33 -11.76 11.72
C TYR A 121 -1.14 -12.92 12.71
N ILE A 122 -1.95 -13.97 12.63
CA ILE A 122 -1.87 -15.14 13.51
C ILE A 122 -2.04 -16.46 12.72
N PRO A 123 -1.28 -16.68 11.62
CA PRO A 123 -1.49 -17.80 10.70
C PRO A 123 -1.45 -19.17 11.39
N ASN A 124 -0.65 -19.32 12.44
CA ASN A 124 -0.50 -20.56 13.20
C ASN A 124 -1.74 -20.90 14.07
N GLU A 125 -2.63 -19.93 14.33
CA GLU A 125 -3.84 -20.13 15.13
C GLU A 125 -5.11 -20.22 14.27
N VAL A 126 -5.02 -19.92 12.97
CA VAL A 126 -6.18 -19.88 12.07
C VAL A 126 -6.95 -21.20 12.07
N GLU A 127 -6.26 -22.33 11.94
CA GLU A 127 -6.90 -23.65 11.87
C GLU A 127 -7.61 -24.03 13.17
N LYS A 128 -7.04 -23.63 14.32
CA LYS A 128 -7.71 -23.77 15.62
C LYS A 128 -9.01 -22.98 15.64
N TYR A 129 -8.99 -21.70 15.24
CA TYR A 129 -10.19 -20.87 15.23
C TYR A 129 -11.22 -21.28 14.17
N LYS A 130 -10.81 -21.86 13.05
CA LYS A 130 -11.74 -22.48 12.07
C LYS A 130 -12.44 -23.69 12.67
N LYS A 131 -11.70 -24.56 13.37
CA LYS A 131 -12.28 -25.71 14.06
C LYS A 131 -13.29 -25.27 15.11
N GLU A 132 -12.91 -24.34 16.00
CA GLU A 132 -13.83 -23.80 17.02
C GLU A 132 -15.09 -23.16 16.41
N PHE A 133 -14.98 -22.54 15.24
CA PHE A 133 -16.15 -21.98 14.55
C PHE A 133 -17.07 -23.08 14.05
N ASN A 134 -16.54 -24.10 13.39
CA ASN A 134 -17.32 -25.23 12.87
C ASN A 134 -17.98 -26.04 14.01
N ASP A 135 -17.29 -26.18 15.13
CA ASP A 135 -17.78 -26.88 16.33
C ASP A 135 -18.80 -26.02 17.12
N GLY A 136 -19.02 -24.75 16.73
CA GLY A 136 -19.93 -23.83 17.42
C GLY A 136 -19.42 -23.32 18.77
N THR A 137 -18.15 -23.58 19.11
CA THR A 137 -17.54 -23.23 20.41
C THR A 137 -16.73 -21.93 20.38
N LEU A 138 -16.57 -21.31 19.19
CA LEU A 138 -15.74 -20.13 19.01
C LEU A 138 -16.24 -18.94 19.84
N GLN A 139 -15.31 -18.34 20.59
CA GLN A 139 -15.53 -17.03 21.20
C GLN A 139 -14.92 -15.95 20.30
N PHE A 140 -15.76 -15.23 19.55
CA PHE A 140 -15.29 -14.18 18.64
C PHE A 140 -14.44 -13.10 19.31
N VAL A 141 -14.70 -12.79 20.59
CA VAL A 141 -13.90 -11.84 21.36
C VAL A 141 -12.45 -12.32 21.46
N LYS A 142 -12.21 -13.61 21.72
CA LYS A 142 -10.86 -14.18 21.79
C LYS A 142 -10.14 -14.08 20.44
N LEU A 143 -10.79 -14.45 19.35
CA LEU A 143 -10.22 -14.32 18.00
C LEU A 143 -9.84 -12.86 17.69
N LYS A 144 -10.77 -11.93 17.94
CA LYS A 144 -10.57 -10.49 17.70
C LYS A 144 -9.44 -9.90 18.55
N ASP A 145 -9.35 -10.31 19.82
CA ASP A 145 -8.30 -9.84 20.72
C ASP A 145 -6.92 -10.38 20.32
N SER A 146 -6.81 -11.67 19.94
CA SER A 146 -5.55 -12.23 19.41
C SER A 146 -5.09 -11.53 18.13
N ILE A 147 -6.01 -11.22 17.21
CA ILE A 147 -5.72 -10.43 16.01
C ILE A 147 -5.20 -9.04 16.41
N ALA A 148 -5.91 -8.33 17.29
CA ALA A 148 -5.54 -6.98 17.70
C ALA A 148 -4.17 -6.92 18.40
N GLU A 149 -3.87 -7.89 19.25
CA GLU A 149 -2.59 -7.99 19.95
C GLU A 149 -1.43 -8.29 18.98
N SER A 150 -1.65 -9.17 18.00
CA SER A 150 -0.65 -9.46 16.98
C SER A 150 -0.38 -8.26 16.07
N ILE A 151 -1.44 -7.57 15.61
CA ILE A 151 -1.31 -6.31 14.85
C ILE A 151 -0.49 -5.30 15.65
N TYR A 152 -0.82 -5.09 16.92
CA TYR A 152 -0.10 -4.12 17.74
C TYR A 152 1.38 -4.50 17.93
N LYS A 153 1.68 -5.79 18.15
CA LYS A 153 3.05 -6.30 18.27
C LYS A 153 3.87 -6.01 17.00
N ASP A 154 3.28 -6.18 15.83
CA ASP A 154 3.94 -5.85 14.55
C ASP A 154 4.12 -4.33 14.38
N LEU A 155 3.18 -3.52 14.86
CA LEU A 155 3.27 -2.06 14.79
C LEU A 155 4.29 -1.46 15.78
N GLN A 156 4.53 -2.09 16.92
CA GLN A 156 5.38 -1.56 17.98
C GLN A 156 6.79 -1.14 17.51
N PRO A 157 7.55 -1.98 16.78
CA PRO A 157 8.86 -1.57 16.27
C PRO A 157 8.80 -0.32 15.38
N PHE A 158 7.78 -0.20 14.53
CA PHE A 158 7.58 0.97 13.66
C PHE A 158 7.23 2.20 14.47
N GLN A 159 6.35 2.08 15.46
CA GLN A 159 5.95 3.18 16.34
C GLN A 159 7.13 3.68 17.18
N THR A 160 7.96 2.78 17.71
CA THR A 160 9.19 3.15 18.44
C THR A 160 10.16 3.88 17.53
N ARG A 161 10.39 3.39 16.31
CA ARG A 161 11.28 4.04 15.34
C ARG A 161 10.73 5.39 14.90
N ARG A 162 9.43 5.50 14.65
CA ARG A 162 8.75 6.75 14.30
C ARG A 162 8.96 7.80 15.38
N LYS A 163 8.71 7.48 16.66
CA LYS A 163 8.92 8.42 17.77
C LYS A 163 10.36 8.95 17.84
N LYS A 164 11.36 8.09 17.62
CA LYS A 164 12.78 8.51 17.55
C LYS A 164 13.05 9.46 16.39
N ILE A 165 12.46 9.20 15.22
CA ILE A 165 12.60 10.06 14.04
C ILE A 165 11.86 11.39 14.22
N GLU A 166 10.67 11.38 14.82
CA GLU A 166 9.88 12.59 15.09
C GLU A 166 10.57 13.53 16.08
N SER A 167 11.37 13.00 17.01
CA SER A 167 12.20 13.82 17.90
C SER A 167 13.43 14.43 17.23
N ASP A 168 13.77 14.03 16.00
CA ASP A 168 14.92 14.51 15.24
C ASP A 168 14.49 15.03 13.87
N GLN A 169 13.91 16.24 13.86
CA GLN A 169 13.51 16.92 12.63
C GLN A 169 14.70 17.09 11.65
N SER A 170 15.91 17.30 12.19
CA SER A 170 17.11 17.48 11.38
C SER A 170 17.46 16.22 10.57
N TYR A 171 17.22 15.04 11.14
CA TYR A 171 17.37 13.77 10.43
C TYR A 171 16.38 13.66 9.27
N VAL A 172 15.10 14.01 9.48
CA VAL A 172 14.07 13.96 8.43
C VAL A 172 14.44 14.87 7.27
N ASP A 173 14.78 16.12 7.57
CA ASP A 173 15.15 17.12 6.55
C ASP A 173 16.39 16.68 5.78
N ARG A 174 17.39 16.11 6.47
CA ARG A 174 18.59 15.57 5.84
C ARG A 174 18.26 14.40 4.90
N VAL A 175 17.45 13.43 5.33
CA VAL A 175 17.08 12.29 4.48
C VAL A 175 16.33 12.74 3.22
N ILE A 176 15.39 13.69 3.36
CA ILE A 176 14.66 14.25 2.21
C ILE A 176 15.62 14.97 1.28
N LYS A 177 16.52 15.80 1.82
CA LYS A 177 17.51 16.55 1.03
C LYS A 177 18.45 15.62 0.27
N GLU A 178 19.06 14.65 0.95
CA GLU A 178 19.97 13.68 0.33
C GLU A 178 19.27 12.82 -0.74
N GLY A 179 18.01 12.42 -0.48
CA GLY A 179 17.20 11.70 -1.47
C GLY A 179 16.91 12.56 -2.70
N ALA A 180 16.53 13.82 -2.51
CA ALA A 180 16.28 14.76 -3.58
C ALA A 180 17.53 15.08 -4.40
N GLU A 181 18.70 15.19 -3.76
CA GLU A 181 19.99 15.38 -4.44
C GLU A 181 20.33 14.19 -5.33
N LYS A 182 20.24 12.97 -4.79
CA LYS A 182 20.47 11.72 -5.56
C LYS A 182 19.52 11.61 -6.75
N ALA A 183 18.23 11.85 -6.52
CA ALA A 183 17.22 11.84 -7.58
C ALA A 183 17.51 12.90 -8.64
N ARG A 184 17.87 14.13 -8.23
CA ARG A 184 18.18 15.24 -9.13
C ARG A 184 19.37 14.94 -10.02
N THR A 185 20.43 14.30 -9.50
CA THR A 185 21.59 13.91 -10.31
C THR A 185 21.17 13.02 -11.49
N ILE A 186 20.34 11.99 -11.22
CA ILE A 186 19.84 11.08 -12.26
C ILE A 186 18.92 11.83 -13.22
N ALA A 187 17.96 12.58 -12.68
CA ALA A 187 16.96 13.27 -13.48
C ALA A 187 17.57 14.34 -14.40
N SER A 188 18.54 15.12 -13.90
CA SER A 188 19.24 16.13 -14.69
C SER A 188 20.01 15.52 -15.86
N GLN A 189 20.60 14.33 -15.68
CA GLN A 189 21.27 13.62 -16.76
C GLN A 189 20.28 13.20 -17.86
N THR A 190 19.15 12.61 -17.48
CA THR A 190 18.10 12.21 -18.43
C THR A 190 17.51 13.42 -19.15
N VAL A 191 17.23 14.52 -18.45
CA VAL A 191 16.69 15.75 -19.05
C VAL A 191 17.69 16.36 -20.04
N LYS A 192 18.98 16.36 -19.70
CA LYS A 192 20.04 16.83 -20.61
C LYS A 192 20.07 16.00 -21.90
N GLU A 193 20.09 14.68 -21.77
CA GLU A 193 20.06 13.76 -22.93
C GLU A 193 18.83 14.00 -23.82
N VAL A 194 17.64 14.14 -23.21
CA VAL A 194 16.40 14.41 -23.94
C VAL A 194 16.48 15.74 -24.69
N ARG A 195 16.98 16.80 -24.05
CA ARG A 195 17.14 18.12 -24.69
C ARG A 195 18.07 18.05 -25.89
N GLU A 196 19.22 17.40 -25.74
CA GLU A 196 20.18 17.19 -26.83
C GLU A 196 19.55 16.43 -28.00
N LYS A 197 18.85 15.33 -27.71
CA LYS A 197 18.14 14.51 -28.71
C LYS A 197 16.99 15.24 -29.40
N MET A 198 16.36 16.18 -28.72
CA MET A 198 15.32 17.06 -29.29
C MET A 198 15.89 18.27 -30.06
N GLY A 199 17.21 18.48 -30.05
CA GLY A 199 17.85 19.65 -30.67
C GLY A 199 17.63 20.96 -29.90
N LEU A 200 17.33 20.87 -28.60
CA LEU A 200 17.17 22.01 -27.70
C LEU A 200 18.52 22.26 -27.00
N LEU A 201 19.31 23.17 -27.56
CA LEU A 201 20.58 23.64 -26.97
C LEU A 201 20.34 24.62 -25.82
#